data_AF-A0A7V1Z6Z4-F1
#
_entry.id   AF-A0A7V1Z6Z4-F1
#
_cell.length_a   1.000
_cell.length_b   1.000
_cell.length_c   1.000
_cell.angle_alpha   90.00
_cell.angle_beta   90.00
_cell.angle_gamma   90.00
#
_symmetry.space_group_name_H-M   'P 1'
#
loop_
_entity.id
_entity.type
_entity.pdbx_description
1 polymer ?
#
loop_
_entity_poly.entity_id
_entity_poly.type
_entity_poly.pdbx_seq_one_letter_code
_entity_poly.pdbx_strand_id
1 'polypeptide(L)'
;MQVHCPSCGELLRAEDMNLEHLVGRCRKCHALVNLRDYLPPSEPQGSADHSQHITDAIPEKIAVEDTGSQVCFRWRWYSSSIWMQKKTRFWVFFCIAWDSFLVFWYSLAVVNPGMPWLFFVSTIPHVAVGVGLTYYTLALLFNSTVVIVDHETVRIRHGPIPWPGNVTLPVEEITRLHVQSKPGNLYMPAESYTIVAIGRPIPRRVSVVATLKNGRMKRLLVLDDEDIAWYLKHQIEKLLGIGE
;
A
#
# COMPACT_ATOMS: atom_id res chain seq x y z
N MET A 1 -11.39 23.68 28.46
CA MET A 1 -10.76 22.41 28.86
C MET A 1 -9.83 22.71 30.04
N GLN A 2 -9.93 21.98 31.15
CA GLN A 2 -9.04 22.14 32.29
C GLN A 2 -7.99 21.03 32.25
N VAL A 3 -6.71 21.40 32.26
CA VAL A 3 -5.59 20.43 32.19
C VAL A 3 -4.99 20.29 33.59
N HIS A 4 -4.93 19.06 34.08
CA HIS A 4 -4.35 18.74 35.38
C HIS A 4 -2.95 18.14 35.23
N CYS A 5 -2.08 18.36 36.21
CA CYS A 5 -0.75 17.76 36.19
C CYS A 5 -0.87 16.26 36.49
N PRO A 6 -0.30 15.37 35.66
CA PRO A 6 -0.36 13.92 35.90
C PRO A 6 0.47 13.49 37.11
N SER A 7 1.46 14.29 37.51
CA SER A 7 2.35 13.96 38.63
C SER A 7 1.82 14.39 39.99
N CYS A 8 1.03 15.47 40.09
CA CYS A 8 0.57 16.00 41.38
C CYS A 8 -0.91 16.41 41.44
N GLY A 9 -1.65 16.27 40.34
CA GLY A 9 -3.08 16.58 40.26
C GLY A 9 -3.44 18.08 40.22
N GLU A 10 -2.45 18.96 40.39
CA GLU A 10 -2.66 20.42 40.39
C GLU A 10 -3.12 20.93 39.02
N LEU A 11 -4.01 21.92 39.01
CA LEU A 11 -4.52 22.52 37.77
C LEU A 11 -3.44 23.40 37.11
N LEU A 12 -3.14 23.14 35.84
CA LEU A 12 -2.22 23.97 35.05
C LEU A 12 -2.94 25.25 34.62
N ARG A 13 -2.33 26.40 34.91
CA ARG A 13 -2.83 27.71 34.47
C ARG A 13 -2.37 28.02 33.05
N ALA A 14 -3.15 28.83 32.34
CA ALA A 14 -2.87 29.24 30.96
C ALA A 14 -1.50 29.91 30.78
N GLU A 15 -1.05 30.68 31.78
CA GLU A 15 0.25 31.37 31.78
C GLU A 15 1.45 30.41 31.76
N ASP A 16 1.28 29.20 32.29
CA ASP A 16 2.34 28.21 32.40
C ASP A 16 2.30 27.18 31.26
N MET A 17 1.51 27.46 30.22
CA MET A 17 1.34 26.64 29.03
C MET A 17 1.88 27.36 27.81
N ASN A 18 2.82 26.72 27.10
CA ASN A 18 3.23 27.16 25.78
C ASN A 18 2.47 26.33 24.73
N LEU A 19 1.45 26.95 24.13
CA LEU A 19 0.59 26.31 23.14
C LEU A 19 1.29 26.07 21.81
N GLU A 20 2.31 26.86 21.46
CA GLU A 20 3.09 26.67 20.22
C GLU A 20 3.93 25.39 20.30
N HIS A 21 4.52 25.12 21.46
CA HIS A 21 5.32 23.92 21.69
C HIS A 21 4.53 22.75 22.29
N LEU A 22 3.26 22.96 22.66
CA LEU A 22 2.40 21.98 23.32
C LEU A 22 3.00 21.42 24.61
N VAL A 23 3.66 22.28 25.40
CA VAL A 23 4.27 21.92 26.68
C VAL A 23 3.79 22.87 27.76
N GLY A 24 3.45 22.33 28.93
CA GLY A 24 3.13 23.08 30.15
C GLY A 24 4.10 22.75 31.27
N ARG A 25 4.32 23.70 32.19
CA ARG A 25 5.12 23.48 33.40
C ARG A 25 4.25 23.60 34.64
N CYS A 26 4.21 22.56 35.47
CA CYS A 26 3.47 22.63 36.73
C CYS A 26 4.19 23.54 37.74
N ARG A 27 3.49 24.50 38.37
CA ARG A 27 4.09 25.34 39.43
C ARG A 27 4.38 24.61 40.73
N LYS A 28 3.63 23.55 41.05
CA LYS A 28 3.72 22.83 42.33
C LYS A 28 4.84 21.79 42.37
N CYS A 29 4.94 20.97 41.33
CA CYS A 29 5.93 19.89 41.26
C CYS A 29 7.02 20.13 40.21
N HIS A 30 6.94 21.22 39.46
CA HIS A 30 7.86 21.55 38.35
C HIS A 30 7.95 20.51 37.22
N ALA A 31 7.06 19.52 37.21
CA ALA A 31 6.97 18.55 36.12
C ALA A 31 6.62 19.25 34.80
N LEU A 32 7.29 18.82 33.73
CA LEU A 32 6.95 19.17 32.36
C LEU A 32 5.80 18.26 31.90
N VAL A 33 4.70 18.87 31.47
CA VAL A 33 3.49 18.19 31.03
C VAL A 33 3.36 18.37 29.53
N ASN A 34 3.22 17.27 28.80
CA ASN A 34 2.95 17.32 27.37
C ASN A 34 1.45 17.54 27.15
N LEU A 35 1.09 18.65 26.50
CA LEU A 35 -0.31 19.00 26.25
C LEU A 35 -0.92 18.15 25.12
N ARG A 36 -0.10 17.44 24.33
CA ARG A 36 -0.59 16.50 23.29
C ARG A 36 -1.40 15.35 23.87
N ASP A 37 -1.06 14.91 25.08
CA ASP A 37 -1.74 13.79 25.75
C ASP A 37 -3.19 14.16 26.16
N TYR A 38 -3.49 15.46 26.22
CA TYR A 38 -4.81 15.98 26.57
C TYR A 38 -5.62 16.41 25.34
N LEU A 39 -5.02 16.44 24.16
CA LEU A 39 -5.79 16.58 22.93
C LEU A 39 -6.50 15.26 22.67
N PRO A 40 -7.78 15.27 22.26
CA PRO A 40 -8.39 14.05 21.75
C PRO A 40 -7.48 13.50 20.64
N PRO A 41 -7.27 12.17 20.56
CA PRO A 41 -6.45 11.60 19.50
C PRO A 41 -7.02 12.13 18.18
N SER A 42 -6.27 13.03 17.55
CA SER A 42 -6.62 13.50 16.23
C SER A 42 -6.61 12.25 15.38
N GLU A 43 -7.77 11.90 14.80
CA GLU A 43 -7.79 11.02 13.64
C GLU A 43 -6.65 11.48 12.75
N PRO A 44 -5.74 10.59 12.31
CA PRO A 44 -4.50 11.00 11.65
C PRO A 44 -4.83 11.99 10.55
N GLN A 45 -4.56 13.28 10.80
CA GLN A 45 -4.85 14.41 9.93
C GLN A 45 -3.87 14.45 8.74
N GLY A 46 -3.55 13.28 8.19
CA GLY A 46 -2.86 13.09 6.92
C GLY A 46 -3.82 12.80 5.75
N SER A 47 -5.14 12.77 5.98
CA SER A 47 -6.15 12.38 4.97
C SER A 47 -7.16 13.47 4.58
N ALA A 48 -7.20 14.60 5.29
CA ALA A 48 -8.14 15.68 4.98
C ALA A 48 -7.66 16.59 3.84
N ASP A 49 -6.35 16.86 3.78
CA ASP A 49 -5.78 17.79 2.79
C ASP A 49 -5.68 17.18 1.37
N HIS A 50 -5.55 15.86 1.27
CA HIS A 50 -5.55 15.17 -0.04
C HIS A 50 -6.95 15.01 -0.64
N SER A 51 -8.02 14.95 0.16
CA SER A 51 -9.38 14.82 -0.39
C SER A 51 -9.83 16.08 -1.13
N GLN A 52 -9.25 17.25 -0.84
CA GLN A 52 -9.67 18.52 -1.45
C GLN A 52 -9.00 18.80 -2.80
N HIS A 53 -7.95 18.06 -3.17
CA HIS A 53 -7.14 18.35 -4.36
C HIS A 53 -7.17 17.25 -5.44
N ILE A 54 -8.01 16.21 -5.28
CA ILE A 54 -8.26 15.23 -6.34
C ILE A 54 -9.20 15.88 -7.35
N THR A 55 -8.63 16.55 -8.32
CA THR A 55 -9.34 16.97 -9.53
C THR A 55 -9.96 15.72 -10.17
N ASP A 56 -11.19 15.81 -10.70
CA ASP A 56 -11.89 14.76 -11.48
C ASP A 56 -11.10 14.23 -12.71
N ALA A 57 -9.87 14.70 -12.92
CA ALA A 57 -8.99 14.27 -13.98
C ALA A 57 -8.63 12.78 -13.82
N ILE A 58 -9.05 11.98 -14.79
CA ILE A 58 -8.70 10.56 -14.89
C ILE A 58 -7.17 10.43 -14.94
N PRO A 59 -6.54 9.66 -14.04
CA PRO A 59 -5.11 9.42 -14.09
C PRO A 59 -4.71 8.76 -15.42
N GLU A 60 -3.61 9.21 -16.02
CA GLU A 60 -3.13 8.79 -17.36
C GLU A 60 -2.99 7.26 -17.54
N LYS A 61 -2.88 6.52 -16.43
CA LYS A 61 -2.68 5.06 -16.42
C LYS A 61 -3.97 4.23 -16.32
N ILE A 62 -5.13 4.87 -16.13
CA ILE A 62 -6.41 4.20 -15.90
C ILE A 62 -7.32 4.42 -17.10
N ALA A 63 -7.75 3.33 -17.73
CA ALA A 63 -8.88 3.37 -18.65
C ALA A 63 -10.18 3.25 -17.83
N VAL A 64 -11.07 4.23 -18.01
CA VAL A 64 -12.40 4.25 -17.38
C VAL A 64 -13.43 4.02 -18.48
N GLU A 65 -14.20 2.95 -18.35
CA GLU A 65 -15.34 2.65 -19.22
C GLU A 65 -16.61 2.74 -18.37
N ASP A 66 -17.46 3.72 -18.67
CA ASP A 66 -18.77 3.89 -18.03
C ASP A 66 -19.87 3.42 -19.00
N THR A 67 -20.59 2.37 -18.60
CA THR A 67 -21.70 1.79 -19.38
C THR A 67 -23.06 2.23 -18.83
N GLY A 68 -23.10 3.15 -17.87
CA GLY A 68 -24.31 3.68 -17.24
C GLY A 68 -24.87 2.81 -16.11
N SER A 69 -24.78 1.48 -16.21
CA SER A 69 -25.12 0.54 -15.12
C SER A 69 -23.88 0.04 -14.36
N GLN A 70 -22.70 0.19 -14.95
CA GLN A 70 -21.46 -0.34 -14.42
C GLN A 70 -20.29 0.53 -14.86
N VAL A 71 -19.39 0.80 -13.91
CA VAL A 71 -18.13 1.51 -14.17
C VAL A 71 -16.97 0.52 -14.05
N CYS A 72 -16.16 0.46 -15.10
CA CYS A 72 -15.01 -0.42 -15.20
C CYS A 72 -13.72 0.40 -15.23
N PHE A 73 -12.88 0.22 -14.20
CA PHE A 73 -11.54 0.77 -14.13
C PHE A 73 -10.54 -0.31 -14.52
N ARG A 74 -9.73 -0.06 -15.54
CA ARG A 74 -8.74 -1.01 -16.05
C ARG A 74 -7.36 -0.37 -16.12
N TRP A 75 -6.35 -1.06 -15.60
CA TRP A 75 -4.96 -0.69 -15.80
C TRP A 75 -4.04 -1.90 -15.91
N ARG A 76 -2.94 -1.73 -16.65
CA ARG A 76 -1.89 -2.76 -16.79
C ARG A 76 -0.85 -2.60 -15.69
N TRP A 77 -0.30 -3.71 -15.21
CA TRP A 77 0.79 -3.65 -14.22
C TRP A 77 2.09 -3.14 -14.83
N TYR A 78 2.33 -3.53 -16.08
CA TYR A 78 3.37 -2.93 -16.91
C TYR A 78 2.92 -1.54 -17.39
N SER A 79 3.32 -0.52 -16.65
CA SER A 79 3.11 0.89 -17.04
C SER A 79 4.33 1.40 -17.82
N SER A 80 4.09 2.26 -18.82
CA SER A 80 5.13 2.94 -19.60
C SER A 80 6.03 3.89 -18.79
N SER A 81 5.80 4.02 -17.47
CA SER A 81 6.69 4.73 -16.57
C SER A 81 8.11 4.17 -16.64
N ILE A 82 9.08 5.05 -16.92
CA ILE A 82 10.51 4.76 -17.09
C ILE A 82 11.07 3.92 -15.93
N TRP A 83 10.57 4.12 -14.71
CA TRP A 83 11.05 3.42 -13.52
C TRP A 83 10.57 1.96 -13.46
N MET A 84 9.30 1.70 -13.78
CA MET A 84 8.77 0.34 -13.90
C MET A 84 9.41 -0.42 -15.07
N GLN A 85 9.70 0.26 -16.18
CA GLN A 85 10.44 -0.34 -17.30
C GLN A 85 11.85 -0.78 -16.92
N LYS A 86 12.58 0.02 -16.11
CA LYS A 86 13.92 -0.35 -15.64
C LYS A 86 13.89 -1.60 -14.76
N LYS A 87 12.95 -1.65 -13.81
CA LYS A 87 12.77 -2.81 -12.93
C LYS A 87 12.40 -4.08 -13.70
N THR A 88 11.40 -3.97 -14.58
CA THR A 88 10.92 -5.13 -15.35
C THR A 88 11.98 -5.66 -16.29
N ARG A 89 12.71 -4.78 -17.00
CA ARG A 89 13.84 -5.19 -17.86
C ARG A 89 14.95 -5.89 -17.09
N PHE A 90 15.29 -5.39 -15.90
CA PHE A 90 16.26 -6.05 -15.03
C PHE A 90 15.80 -7.46 -14.65
N TRP A 91 14.55 -7.61 -14.22
CA TRP A 91 14.00 -8.93 -13.85
C TRP A 91 13.95 -9.89 -15.04
N VAL A 92 13.56 -9.44 -16.23
CA VAL A 92 13.56 -10.26 -17.45
C VAL A 92 14.97 -10.76 -17.78
N PHE A 93 15.96 -9.86 -17.81
CA PHE A 93 17.35 -10.23 -18.07
C PHE A 93 17.87 -11.22 -17.03
N PHE A 94 17.59 -10.95 -15.74
CA PHE A 94 17.99 -11.81 -14.65
C PHE A 94 17.36 -13.21 -14.77
N CYS A 95 16.07 -13.31 -15.07
CA CYS A 95 15.39 -14.60 -15.26
C CYS A 95 16.00 -15.38 -16.43
N ILE A 96 16.27 -14.73 -17.56
CA ILE A 96 16.90 -15.39 -18.73
C ILE A 96 18.29 -15.92 -18.36
N ALA A 97 19.12 -15.10 -17.71
CA ALA A 97 20.46 -15.53 -17.29
C ALA A 97 20.40 -16.66 -16.25
N TRP A 98 19.49 -16.57 -15.28
CA TRP A 98 19.30 -17.57 -14.24
C TRP A 98 18.80 -18.91 -14.79
N ASP A 99 17.77 -18.88 -15.64
CA ASP A 99 17.22 -20.07 -16.26
C ASP A 99 18.25 -20.72 -17.21
N SER A 100 19.04 -19.91 -17.93
CA SER A 100 20.16 -20.42 -18.74
C SER A 100 21.22 -21.11 -17.89
N PHE A 101 21.58 -20.53 -16.74
CA PHE A 101 22.52 -21.13 -15.80
C PHE A 101 22.01 -22.47 -15.25
N LEU A 102 20.72 -22.54 -14.88
CA LEU A 102 20.11 -23.79 -14.41
C LEU A 102 20.11 -24.87 -15.50
N VAL A 103 19.70 -24.53 -16.73
CA VAL A 103 19.72 -25.47 -17.86
C VAL A 103 21.13 -26.00 -18.10
N PHE A 104 22.13 -25.11 -18.13
CA PHE A 104 23.53 -25.49 -18.27
C PHE A 104 23.99 -26.43 -17.14
N TRP A 105 23.65 -26.10 -15.89
CA TRP A 105 24.03 -26.88 -14.71
C TRP A 105 23.44 -28.29 -14.74
N TYR A 106 22.14 -28.42 -15.01
CA TYR A 106 21.49 -29.72 -15.14
C TYR A 106 22.00 -30.52 -16.35
N SER A 107 22.32 -29.85 -17.46
CA SER A 107 22.91 -30.51 -18.63
C SER A 107 24.27 -31.13 -18.30
N LEU A 108 25.12 -30.40 -17.57
CA LEU A 108 26.43 -30.92 -17.11
C LEU A 108 26.26 -32.11 -16.14
N ALA A 109 25.24 -32.06 -15.29
CA ALA A 109 24.96 -33.12 -14.32
C ALA A 109 24.47 -34.41 -15.00
N VAL A 110 23.69 -34.31 -16.08
CA VAL A 110 23.21 -35.48 -16.84
C VAL A 110 24.33 -36.12 -17.67
N VAL A 111 25.27 -35.33 -18.22
CA VAL A 111 26.37 -35.84 -19.05
C VAL A 111 27.48 -36.52 -18.23
N ASN A 112 27.59 -36.22 -16.93
CA ASN A 112 28.63 -36.76 -16.05
C ASN A 112 28.05 -37.80 -15.07
N PRO A 113 28.04 -39.10 -15.40
CA PRO A 113 27.42 -40.15 -14.58
C PRO A 113 28.09 -40.38 -13.22
N GLY A 114 29.27 -39.80 -12.96
CA GLY A 114 29.96 -39.85 -11.67
C GLY A 114 29.57 -38.75 -10.68
N MET A 115 28.60 -37.89 -11.02
CA MET A 115 28.26 -36.74 -10.20
C MET A 115 27.47 -37.14 -8.95
N PRO A 116 27.84 -36.66 -7.74
CA PRO A 116 27.11 -36.96 -6.52
C PRO A 116 25.64 -36.51 -6.59
N TRP A 117 24.71 -37.35 -6.12
CA TRP A 117 23.27 -37.04 -6.10
C TRP A 117 22.95 -35.71 -5.36
N LEU A 118 23.77 -35.34 -4.37
CA LEU A 118 23.66 -34.09 -3.62
C LEU A 118 23.75 -32.85 -4.54
N PHE A 119 24.42 -32.96 -5.68
CA PHE A 119 24.56 -31.91 -6.68
C PHE A 119 23.24 -31.59 -7.40
N PHE A 120 22.34 -32.59 -7.53
CA PHE A 120 20.98 -32.38 -8.03
C PHE A 120 20.10 -31.78 -6.93
N VAL A 121 20.18 -32.30 -5.71
CA VAL A 121 19.31 -31.85 -4.62
C VAL A 121 19.58 -30.41 -4.19
N SER A 122 20.85 -29.99 -4.20
CA SER A 122 21.22 -28.60 -3.87
C SER A 122 20.66 -27.57 -4.86
N THR A 123 20.30 -27.98 -6.08
CA THR A 123 19.75 -27.08 -7.10
C THR A 123 18.22 -27.06 -7.16
N ILE A 124 17.53 -27.96 -6.47
CA ILE A 124 16.06 -27.94 -6.37
C ILE A 124 15.54 -26.59 -5.82
N PRO A 125 16.09 -26.03 -4.71
CA PRO A 125 15.66 -24.72 -4.23
C PRO A 125 15.91 -23.59 -5.25
N HIS A 126 17.01 -23.68 -6.00
CA HIS A 126 17.37 -22.68 -7.02
C HIS A 126 16.40 -22.69 -8.20
N VAL A 127 15.96 -23.88 -8.62
CA VAL A 127 14.90 -24.05 -9.61
C VAL A 127 13.58 -23.51 -9.08
N ALA A 128 13.21 -23.81 -7.83
CA ALA A 128 11.97 -23.29 -7.25
C ALA A 128 11.96 -21.75 -7.21
N VAL A 129 13.07 -21.12 -6.84
CA VAL A 129 13.23 -19.66 -6.88
C VAL A 129 13.18 -19.13 -8.31
N GLY A 130 13.86 -19.79 -9.26
CA GLY A 130 13.85 -19.41 -10.68
C GLY A 130 12.44 -19.43 -11.26
N VAL A 131 11.72 -20.53 -11.09
CA VAL A 131 10.32 -20.68 -11.53
C VAL A 131 9.43 -19.62 -10.90
N GLY A 132 9.59 -19.35 -9.60
CA GLY A 132 8.83 -18.31 -8.90
C GLY A 132 9.11 -16.90 -9.44
N LEU A 133 10.37 -16.57 -9.72
CA LEU A 133 10.77 -15.29 -10.29
C LEU A 133 10.31 -15.12 -11.75
N THR A 134 10.41 -16.17 -12.55
CA THR A 134 9.93 -16.18 -13.93
C THR A 134 8.41 -16.01 -13.94
N TYR A 135 7.67 -16.72 -13.10
CA TYR A 135 6.23 -16.55 -12.91
C TYR A 135 5.87 -15.10 -12.52
N TYR A 136 6.57 -14.56 -11.52
CA TYR A 136 6.39 -13.18 -11.06
C TYR A 136 6.62 -12.17 -12.20
N THR A 137 7.69 -12.37 -12.97
CA THR A 137 8.06 -11.47 -14.06
C THR A 137 7.05 -11.53 -15.21
N LEU A 138 6.55 -12.72 -15.55
CA LEU A 138 5.48 -12.89 -16.52
C LEU A 138 4.19 -12.22 -16.05
N ALA A 139 3.79 -12.42 -14.79
CA ALA A 139 2.64 -11.76 -14.21
C ALA A 139 2.79 -10.23 -14.29
N LEU A 140 3.96 -9.67 -13.99
CA LEU A 140 4.22 -8.22 -14.09
C LEU A 140 4.06 -7.68 -15.52
N LEU A 141 4.48 -8.44 -16.53
CA LEU A 141 4.43 -8.04 -17.94
C LEU A 141 3.01 -8.11 -18.53
N PHE A 142 2.28 -9.17 -18.21
CA PHE A 142 1.01 -9.48 -18.87
C PHE A 142 -0.21 -9.11 -18.05
N ASN A 143 -0.13 -9.10 -16.71
CA ASN A 143 -1.31 -8.86 -15.90
C ASN A 143 -1.81 -7.42 -15.98
N SER A 144 -3.12 -7.35 -15.85
CA SER A 144 -3.92 -6.15 -15.69
C SER A 144 -4.81 -6.35 -14.48
N THR A 145 -5.15 -5.24 -13.84
CA THR A 145 -6.21 -5.21 -12.83
C THR A 145 -7.43 -4.56 -13.44
N VAL A 146 -8.58 -5.18 -13.23
CA VAL A 146 -9.89 -4.66 -13.58
C VAL A 146 -10.71 -4.53 -12.29
N VAL A 147 -11.17 -3.32 -12.00
CA VAL A 147 -12.10 -3.04 -10.92
C VAL A 147 -13.43 -2.69 -11.55
N ILE A 148 -14.45 -3.48 -11.25
CA ILE A 148 -15.78 -3.37 -11.80
C ILE A 148 -16.71 -2.98 -10.65
N VAL A 149 -17.37 -1.85 -10.79
CA VAL A 149 -18.28 -1.29 -9.78
C VAL A 149 -19.67 -1.26 -10.39
N ASP A 150 -20.60 -1.95 -9.73
CA ASP A 150 -22.02 -1.98 -10.03
C ASP A 150 -22.79 -1.57 -8.75
N HIS A 151 -24.08 -1.26 -8.87
CA HIS A 151 -24.95 -0.93 -7.74
C HIS A 151 -25.05 -2.07 -6.72
N GLU A 152 -24.90 -3.33 -7.15
CA GLU A 152 -25.00 -4.50 -6.29
C GLU A 152 -23.64 -5.01 -5.79
N THR A 153 -22.59 -4.94 -6.61
CA THR A 153 -21.30 -5.58 -6.30
C THR A 153 -20.09 -4.77 -6.73
N VAL A 154 -19.04 -4.83 -5.92
CA VAL A 154 -17.67 -4.40 -6.28
C VAL A 154 -16.82 -5.64 -6.55
N ARG A 155 -16.24 -5.73 -7.76
CA ARG A 155 -15.43 -6.87 -8.20
C ARG A 155 -14.03 -6.41 -8.59
N ILE A 156 -13.02 -7.11 -8.12
CA ILE A 156 -11.62 -6.88 -8.47
C ILE A 156 -11.06 -8.15 -9.06
N ARG A 157 -10.47 -8.04 -10.25
CA ARG A 157 -9.89 -9.16 -10.99
C ARG A 157 -8.49 -8.82 -11.47
N HIS A 158 -7.56 -9.75 -11.30
CA HIS A 158 -6.22 -9.75 -11.84
C HIS A 158 -6.12 -10.86 -12.89
N GLY A 159 -5.59 -10.55 -14.06
CA GLY A 159 -5.39 -11.51 -15.14
C GLY A 159 -4.65 -10.92 -16.33
N PRO A 160 -4.19 -11.73 -17.29
CA PRO A 160 -4.65 -13.10 -17.56
C PRO A 160 -3.94 -14.22 -16.78
N ILE A 161 -2.75 -13.98 -16.23
CA ILE A 161 -2.03 -14.97 -15.41
C ILE A 161 -2.66 -15.01 -14.01
N PRO A 162 -2.97 -16.20 -13.46
CA PRO A 162 -3.60 -16.31 -12.14
C PRO A 162 -2.84 -15.52 -11.08
N TRP A 163 -3.53 -14.64 -10.37
CA TRP A 163 -2.90 -13.91 -9.27
C TRP A 163 -3.85 -13.79 -8.08
N PRO A 164 -3.38 -14.04 -6.85
CA PRO A 164 -4.21 -13.93 -5.66
C PRO A 164 -4.65 -12.47 -5.45
N GLY A 165 -5.86 -12.27 -4.92
CA GLY A 165 -6.42 -10.94 -4.70
C GLY A 165 -7.74 -10.69 -5.43
N ASN A 166 -8.18 -11.63 -6.28
CA ASN A 166 -9.51 -11.57 -6.87
C ASN A 166 -10.59 -11.59 -5.79
N VAL A 167 -11.40 -10.55 -5.75
CA VAL A 167 -12.44 -10.38 -4.73
C VAL A 167 -13.74 -9.93 -5.36
N THR A 168 -14.85 -10.38 -4.80
CA THR A 168 -16.20 -9.88 -5.10
C THR A 168 -16.85 -9.60 -3.77
N LEU A 169 -17.37 -8.38 -3.61
CA LEU A 169 -18.05 -7.92 -2.41
C LEU A 169 -19.41 -7.34 -2.79
N PRO A 170 -20.49 -7.71 -2.07
CA PRO A 170 -21.75 -6.99 -2.15
C PRO A 170 -21.59 -5.57 -1.62
N VAL A 171 -22.20 -4.59 -2.30
CA VAL A 171 -22.17 -3.18 -1.88
C VAL A 171 -22.79 -3.02 -0.50
N GLU A 172 -23.85 -3.78 -0.20
CA GLU A 172 -24.53 -3.76 1.09
C GLU A 172 -23.62 -4.10 2.28
N GLU A 173 -22.51 -4.80 2.06
CA GLU A 173 -21.57 -5.14 3.12
C GLU A 173 -20.56 -4.02 3.41
N ILE A 174 -20.41 -3.05 2.49
CA ILE A 174 -19.40 -2.00 2.56
C ILE A 174 -19.96 -0.80 3.33
N THR A 175 -19.36 -0.48 4.48
CA THR A 175 -19.76 0.69 5.28
C THR A 175 -18.95 1.93 4.92
N ARG A 176 -17.66 1.78 4.67
CA ARG A 176 -16.74 2.89 4.36
C ARG A 176 -15.49 2.40 3.65
N LEU A 177 -14.94 3.21 2.75
CA LEU A 177 -13.65 2.95 2.11
C LEU A 177 -12.57 3.82 2.73
N HIS A 178 -11.40 3.23 2.95
CA HIS A 178 -10.24 3.90 3.52
C HIS A 178 -9.01 3.66 2.66
N VAL A 179 -8.19 4.71 2.52
CA VAL A 179 -6.86 4.63 1.93
C VAL A 179 -5.85 4.54 3.06
N GLN A 180 -5.21 3.38 3.21
CA GLN A 180 -4.15 3.16 4.20
C GLN A 180 -2.80 3.14 3.50
N SER A 181 -1.96 4.13 3.77
CA SER A 181 -0.53 4.08 3.46
C SER A 181 0.18 3.27 4.53
N LYS A 182 0.83 2.16 4.14
CA LYS A 182 1.81 1.52 5.02
C LYS A 182 3.15 2.20 4.81
N PRO A 183 3.82 2.71 5.87
CA PRO A 183 5.23 3.06 5.74
C PRO A 183 5.96 1.83 5.24
N GLY A 184 6.80 2.00 4.21
CA GLY A 184 7.66 0.93 3.73
C GLY A 184 8.42 0.32 4.91
N ASN A 185 8.74 -0.97 4.82
CA ASN A 185 9.33 -1.79 5.88
C ASN A 185 10.79 -1.40 6.22
N LEU A 186 11.09 -0.10 6.29
CA LEU A 186 12.26 0.43 6.94
C LEU A 186 11.98 0.33 8.43
N TYR A 187 12.69 -0.59 9.08
CA TYR A 187 12.81 -0.68 10.52
C TYR A 187 13.42 0.65 11.01
N MET A 188 12.58 1.65 11.25
CA MET A 188 12.98 2.89 11.90
C MET A 188 12.74 2.67 13.40
N PRO A 189 13.80 2.51 14.22
CA PRO A 189 13.62 2.44 15.66
C PRO A 189 12.93 3.72 16.14
N ALA A 190 12.00 3.56 17.08
CA ALA A 190 11.02 4.54 17.53
C ALA A 190 11.59 5.80 18.24
N GLU A 191 12.85 6.15 18.00
CA GLU A 191 13.57 7.18 18.75
C GLU A 191 14.46 8.09 17.89
N SER A 192 14.15 8.24 16.60
CA SER A 192 14.83 9.23 15.76
C SER A 192 13.83 10.25 15.20
N TYR A 193 13.68 11.36 15.91
CA TYR A 193 13.20 12.60 15.33
C TYR A 193 14.23 13.03 14.28
N THR A 194 13.85 13.04 13.00
CA THR A 194 14.65 13.73 11.99
C THR A 194 13.73 14.57 11.13
N ILE A 195 13.74 15.87 11.43
CA ILE A 195 13.34 16.90 10.49
C ILE A 195 14.44 16.91 9.42
N VAL A 196 14.15 16.40 8.21
CA VAL A 196 14.95 16.67 7.01
C VAL A 196 14.03 16.94 5.82
N ALA A 197 14.08 18.20 5.44
CA ALA A 197 13.99 18.79 4.11
C ALA A 197 13.88 17.86 2.87
N ILE A 198 12.97 18.26 1.98
CA ILE A 198 13.10 18.32 0.51
C ILE A 198 13.48 17.00 -0.19
N GLY A 199 12.49 16.43 -0.91
CA GLY A 199 12.73 16.12 -2.32
C GLY A 199 12.94 14.67 -2.76
N ARG A 200 12.44 13.64 -2.05
CA ARG A 200 12.15 12.33 -2.67
C ARG A 200 10.92 11.67 -2.04
N PRO A 201 9.85 11.36 -2.81
CA PRO A 201 8.75 10.58 -2.28
C PRO A 201 9.26 9.16 -2.01
N ILE A 202 9.27 8.75 -0.74
CA ILE A 202 9.42 7.34 -0.37
C ILE A 202 8.23 6.62 -1.02
N PRO A 203 8.41 5.52 -1.77
CA PRO A 203 7.30 4.80 -2.37
C PRO A 203 6.46 4.18 -1.24
N ARG A 204 5.41 4.88 -0.83
CA ARG A 204 4.40 4.39 0.10
C ARG A 204 3.57 3.39 -0.66
N ARG A 205 3.55 2.14 -0.20
CA ARG A 205 2.54 1.19 -0.68
C ARG A 205 1.21 1.62 -0.08
N VAL A 206 0.33 2.09 -0.93
CA VAL A 206 -1.00 2.57 -0.55
C VAL A 206 -1.98 1.43 -0.79
N SER A 207 -2.85 1.16 0.18
CA SER A 207 -3.85 0.11 0.06
C SER A 207 -5.24 0.65 0.26
N VAL A 208 -6.16 0.26 -0.61
CA VAL A 208 -7.60 0.55 -0.48
C VAL A 208 -8.20 -0.56 0.38
N VAL A 209 -8.83 -0.19 1.48
CA VAL A 209 -9.42 -1.08 2.48
C VAL A 209 -10.90 -0.74 2.62
N ALA A 210 -11.76 -1.75 2.54
CA ALA A 210 -13.17 -1.61 2.88
C ALA A 210 -13.41 -2.04 4.32
N THR A 211 -14.13 -1.21 5.08
CA THR A 211 -14.68 -1.60 6.37
C THR A 211 -16.05 -2.23 6.13
N LEU A 212 -16.20 -3.48 6.55
CA LEU A 212 -17.44 -4.23 6.40
C LEU A 212 -18.39 -3.98 7.58
N LYS A 213 -19.71 -4.19 7.39
CA LYS A 213 -20.73 -4.06 8.46
C LYS A 213 -20.45 -4.85 9.74
N ASN A 214 -19.70 -5.95 9.63
CA ASN A 214 -19.28 -6.78 10.76
C ASN A 214 -18.06 -6.23 11.54
N GLY A 215 -17.62 -5.00 11.23
CA GLY A 215 -16.44 -4.36 11.83
C GLY A 215 -15.10 -4.89 11.31
N ARG A 216 -15.08 -5.85 10.37
CA ARG A 216 -13.84 -6.38 9.78
C ARG A 216 -13.37 -5.49 8.64
N MET A 217 -12.08 -5.20 8.62
CA MET A 217 -11.43 -4.52 7.51
C MET A 217 -10.96 -5.55 6.47
N LYS A 218 -11.39 -5.39 5.21
CA LYS A 218 -10.92 -6.21 4.09
C LYS A 218 -10.11 -5.36 3.13
N ARG A 219 -8.85 -5.75 2.92
CA ARG A 219 -7.99 -5.11 1.93
C ARG A 219 -8.49 -5.48 0.54
N LEU A 220 -8.82 -4.46 -0.25
CA LEU A 220 -9.31 -4.61 -1.61
C LEU A 220 -8.18 -4.59 -2.63
N LEU A 221 -7.24 -3.65 -2.44
CA LEU A 221 -6.23 -3.37 -3.45
C LEU A 221 -4.95 -2.85 -2.80
N VAL A 222 -3.80 -3.17 -3.40
CA VAL A 222 -2.49 -2.56 -3.08
C VAL A 222 -1.98 -1.89 -4.34
N LEU A 223 -1.67 -0.61 -4.22
CA LEU A 223 -1.21 0.26 -5.29
C LEU A 223 0.12 0.89 -4.88
N ASP A 224 0.98 1.08 -5.88
CA ASP A 224 2.25 1.80 -5.71
C ASP A 224 2.08 3.33 -5.90
N ASP A 225 0.88 3.76 -6.32
CA ASP A 225 0.56 5.13 -6.73
C ASP A 225 -0.59 5.66 -5.84
N GLU A 226 -0.31 6.71 -5.06
CA GLU A 226 -1.22 7.29 -4.07
C GLU A 226 -2.39 8.01 -4.74
N ASP A 227 -2.14 8.69 -5.85
CA ASP A 227 -3.16 9.43 -6.61
C ASP A 227 -4.22 8.48 -7.18
N ILE A 228 -3.78 7.32 -7.69
CA ILE A 228 -4.68 6.26 -8.19
C ILE A 228 -5.55 5.71 -7.05
N ALA A 229 -4.99 5.50 -5.87
CA ALA A 229 -5.72 4.96 -4.72
C ALA A 229 -6.81 5.92 -4.25
N TRP A 230 -6.50 7.21 -4.19
CA TRP A 230 -7.42 8.27 -3.81
C TRP A 230 -8.49 8.52 -4.88
N TYR A 231 -8.12 8.54 -6.16
CA TYR A 231 -9.07 8.63 -7.27
C TYR A 231 -10.06 7.46 -7.27
N LEU A 232 -9.58 6.23 -7.09
CA LEU A 232 -10.44 5.05 -7.01
C LEU A 232 -11.37 5.10 -5.80
N LYS A 233 -10.89 5.51 -4.61
CA LYS A 233 -11.76 5.71 -3.44
C LYS A 233 -12.89 6.68 -3.77
N HIS A 234 -12.54 7.87 -4.28
CA HIS A 234 -13.51 8.93 -4.54
C HIS A 234 -14.55 8.52 -5.58
N GLN A 235 -14.12 7.89 -6.69
CA GLN A 235 -15.05 7.43 -7.72
C GLN A 235 -15.96 6.30 -7.22
N ILE A 236 -15.44 5.35 -6.44
CA ILE A 236 -16.26 4.28 -5.87
C ILE A 236 -17.27 4.86 -4.87
N GLU A 237 -16.88 5.79 -3.99
CA GLU A 237 -17.79 6.43 -3.03
C GLU A 237 -18.90 7.22 -3.75
N LYS A 238 -18.54 7.98 -4.78
CA LYS A 238 -19.49 8.74 -5.62
C LYS A 238 -20.51 7.83 -6.31
N LEU A 239 -20.08 6.67 -6.81
CA LEU A 239 -20.96 5.70 -7.48
C LEU A 239 -21.88 4.96 -6.50
N LEU A 240 -21.41 4.70 -5.29
CA LEU A 240 -22.16 3.95 -4.28
C LEU A 240 -23.06 4.85 -3.40
N GLY A 241 -22.86 6.16 -3.42
CA GLY A 241 -23.58 7.10 -2.55
C GLY A 241 -23.22 6.94 -1.07
N ILE A 242 -22.03 6.40 -0.76
CA ILE A 242 -21.56 6.13 0.60
C ILE A 242 -20.51 7.18 0.95
N GLY A 243 -20.92 8.29 1.57
CA GLY A 243 -20.02 9.34 2.06
C GLY A 243 -20.48 10.75 1.74
N GLU A 244 -21.28 11.32 2.64
CA GLU A 244 -21.12 12.72 3.09
C GLU A 244 -20.44 12.70 4.47
#